data_AF-A0A5R2N4M5-F1
#
_entry.id   AF-A0A5R2N4M5-F1
#
_cell.length_a   1.000
_cell.length_b   1.000
_cell.length_c   1.000
_cell.angle_alpha   90.00
_cell.angle_beta   90.00
_cell.angle_gamma   90.00
#
_symmetry.space_group_name_H-M   'P 1'
#
loop_
_entity.id
_entity.type
_entity.pdbx_description
1 polymer ?
#
loop_
_entity_poly.entity_id
_entity_poly.type
_entity_poly.pdbx_seq_one_letter_code
_entity_poly.pdbx_strand_id
1 'polypeptide(L)' 'NLIVGDNEPYDGALRGDTMFKHAIVNGYAHALLEIRQDLIADQQGALAWAQRLAPIVDAIDHRPDIHAVKMFGSRTGPL' A
#
# COMPACT_ATOMS: atom_id res chain seq x y z
N ASN A 1 5.52 6.40 -19.45
CA ASN A 1 4.86 5.20 -18.92
C ASN A 1 5.62 4.70 -17.71
N LEU A 2 4.89 4.37 -16.63
CA LEU A 2 5.44 3.59 -15.52
C LEU A 2 5.29 2.10 -15.86
N ILE A 3 6.23 1.28 -15.38
CA ILE A 3 6.07 -0.17 -15.31
C ILE A 3 5.55 -0.46 -13.90
N VAL A 4 4.40 -1.12 -13.81
CA VAL A 4 3.73 -1.43 -12.54
C VAL A 4 3.47 -2.93 -12.51
N GLY A 5 3.89 -3.58 -11.43
CA GLY A 5 3.59 -4.99 -11.15
C GLY A 5 2.67 -5.08 -9.92
N ASP A 6 1.82 -6.11 -9.89
CA ASP A 6 1.01 -6.43 -8.72
C ASP A 6 1.77 -7.44 -7.87
N ASN A 7 2.15 -7.04 -6.65
CA ASN A 7 2.97 -7.86 -5.75
C ASN A 7 4.24 -8.42 -6.41
N GLU A 8 4.90 -7.58 -7.22
CA GLU A 8 6.17 -7.86 -7.87
C GLU A 8 7.16 -6.72 -7.57
N PRO A 9 8.44 -7.03 -7.31
CA PRO A 9 9.06 -8.36 -7.28
C PRO A 9 8.79 -9.15 -5.99
N TYR A 10 8.08 -8.57 -5.02
CA TYR A 10 7.79 -9.18 -3.73
C TYR A 10 6.29 -9.34 -3.48
N ASP A 11 5.92 -10.51 -2.96
CA ASP A 11 4.52 -10.82 -2.62
C ASP A 11 3.94 -9.83 -1.59
N GLY A 12 4.78 -9.32 -0.67
CA GLY A 12 4.36 -8.38 0.38
C GLY A 12 3.40 -8.98 1.41
N ALA A 13 3.21 -10.31 1.39
CA ALA A 13 2.32 -11.06 2.26
C ALA A 13 3.15 -11.95 3.18
N LEU A 14 3.61 -11.42 4.32
CA LEU A 14 4.37 -12.19 5.30
C LEU A 14 3.68 -12.22 6.67
N ARG A 15 3.54 -13.42 7.24
CA ARG A 15 2.98 -13.55 8.59
C ARG A 15 3.91 -12.87 9.60
N GLY A 16 3.37 -11.94 10.37
CA GLY A 16 4.11 -11.18 11.38
C GLY A 16 4.77 -9.91 10.86
N ASP A 17 4.63 -9.57 9.58
CA ASP A 17 5.07 -8.27 9.06
C ASP A 17 4.22 -7.10 9.59
N THR A 18 4.62 -5.88 9.21
CA THR A 18 3.93 -4.66 9.63
C THR A 18 2.45 -4.68 9.26
N MET A 19 2.12 -5.12 8.04
CA MET A 19 0.74 -5.12 7.55
C MET A 19 -0.10 -6.16 8.26
N PHE A 20 0.45 -7.36 8.48
CA PHE A 20 -0.16 -8.43 9.25
C PHE A 20 -0.52 -7.96 10.65
N LYS A 21 0.45 -7.40 11.38
CA LYS A 21 0.27 -7.02 12.78
C LYS A 21 -0.63 -5.81 12.97
N HIS A 22 -0.49 -4.79 12.12
CA HIS A 22 -1.12 -3.50 12.36
C HIS A 22 -2.41 -3.27 11.56
N ALA A 23 -2.58 -3.93 10.41
CA ALA A 23 -3.74 -3.73 9.54
C ALA A 23 -4.61 -4.99 9.42
N ILE A 24 -4.06 -6.10 8.92
CA ILE A 24 -4.80 -7.32 8.55
C ILE A 24 -5.55 -7.88 9.76
N VAL A 25 -4.86 -8.10 10.89
CA VAL A 25 -5.50 -8.64 12.11
C VAL A 25 -6.63 -7.76 12.65
N ASN A 26 -6.57 -6.45 12.37
CA ASN A 26 -7.57 -5.48 12.84
C ASN A 26 -8.67 -5.19 11.81
N GLY A 27 -8.57 -5.72 10.59
CA GLY A 27 -9.51 -5.44 9.50
C GLY A 27 -9.45 -4.01 8.96
N TYR A 28 -8.31 -3.33 9.08
CA TYR A 28 -8.14 -1.98 8.56
C TYR A 28 -7.79 -2.00 7.06
N ALA A 29 -8.38 -1.06 6.32
CA ALA A 29 -8.00 -0.81 4.93
C ALA A 29 -6.50 -0.46 4.85
N HIS A 30 -5.79 -1.08 3.91
CA HIS A 30 -4.35 -0.90 3.81
C HIS A 30 -3.83 -1.19 2.41
N ALA A 31 -2.66 -0.62 2.11
CA ALA A 31 -1.89 -0.89 0.90
C ALA A 31 -0.40 -0.81 1.23
N LEU A 32 0.40 -1.60 0.51
CA LEU A 32 1.85 -1.51 0.51
C LEU A 32 2.28 -0.99 -0.87
N LEU A 33 3.18 0.00 -0.91
CA LEU A 33 3.72 0.55 -2.15
C LEU A 33 5.24 0.36 -2.15
N GLU A 34 5.75 -0.19 -3.25
CA GLU A 34 7.19 -0.32 -3.47
C GLU A 34 7.60 0.52 -4.68
N ILE A 35 8.58 1.39 -4.47
CA ILE A 35 9.12 2.27 -5.50
C ILE A 35 10.59 1.92 -5.68
N ARG A 36 11.00 1.66 -6.93
CA ARG A 36 12.39 1.37 -7.27
C ARG A 36 13.28 2.55 -6.87
N GLN A 37 14.39 2.28 -6.19
CA GLN A 37 15.20 3.30 -5.53
C GLN A 37 15.73 4.39 -6.48
N ASP A 38 16.07 4.05 -7.71
CA ASP A 38 16.53 5.01 -8.73
C ASP A 38 15.46 6.06 -9.08
N LEU A 39 14.17 5.73 -8.93
CA LEU A 39 13.08 6.66 -9.20
C LEU A 39 12.87 7.69 -8.08
N ILE A 40 13.54 7.50 -6.95
CA ILE A 40 13.50 8.38 -5.76
C ILE A 40 14.91 8.70 -5.26
N ALA A 41 15.92 8.60 -6.13
CA ALA A 41 17.33 8.77 -5.77
C ALA A 41 17.67 10.21 -5.36
N ASP A 42 16.87 11.18 -5.78
CA ASP A 42 17.01 12.59 -5.45
C ASP A 42 15.67 13.24 -5.06
N GLN A 43 15.76 14.50 -4.61
CA GLN A 43 14.61 15.28 -4.18
C GLN A 43 13.58 15.47 -5.30
N GLN A 44 14.01 15.60 -6.56
CA GLN A 44 13.11 15.80 -7.68
C GLN A 44 12.28 14.54 -7.94
N GLY A 45 12.93 13.36 -7.93
CA GLY A 45 12.27 12.07 -8.05
C GLY A 45 11.28 11.81 -6.92
N ALA A 46 11.68 12.07 -5.68
CA ALA A 46 10.81 11.93 -4.52
C ALA A 46 9.59 12.87 -4.59
N LEU A 47 9.77 14.14 -4.98
CA LEU A 47 8.68 15.09 -5.15
C LEU A 47 7.73 14.69 -6.27
N ALA A 48 8.24 14.19 -7.39
CA ALA A 48 7.42 13.71 -8.50
C ALA A 48 6.53 12.53 -8.07
N TRP A 49 7.03 11.63 -7.22
CA TRP A 49 6.23 10.55 -6.63
C TRP A 49 5.22 11.05 -5.61
N ALA A 50 5.58 11.98 -4.74
CA ALA A 50 4.65 12.59 -3.79
C ALA A 50 3.49 13.29 -4.51
N GLN A 51 3.78 14.08 -5.54
CA GLN A 51 2.78 14.74 -6.38
C GLN A 51 1.86 13.75 -7.09
N ARG A 52 2.38 12.58 -7.47
CA ARG A 52 1.60 11.51 -8.10
C ARG A 52 0.70 10.80 -7.09
N LEU A 53 1.22 10.45 -5.92
CA LEU A 53 0.53 9.60 -4.93
C LEU A 53 -0.46 10.38 -4.06
N ALA A 54 -0.13 11.62 -3.68
CA ALA A 54 -0.97 12.43 -2.80
C ALA A 54 -2.44 12.53 -3.25
N PRO A 55 -2.77 12.89 -4.51
CA PRO A 55 -4.17 12.95 -4.93
C PRO A 55 -4.85 11.58 -4.97
N ILE A 56 -4.11 10.49 -5.14
CA ILE A 56 -4.66 9.13 -5.15
C ILE A 56 -5.05 8.73 -3.73
N VAL A 57 -4.17 8.96 -2.76
CA VAL A 57 -4.43 8.66 -1.35
C VAL A 57 -5.57 9.54 -0.83
N ASP A 58 -5.58 10.82 -1.19
CA ASP A 58 -6.66 11.75 -0.83
C ASP A 58 -8.03 11.27 -1.35
N ALA A 59 -8.11 10.84 -2.63
CA ALA A 59 -9.34 10.29 -3.19
C ALA A 59 -9.79 8.99 -2.49
N ILE A 60 -8.85 8.15 -2.03
CA ILE A 60 -9.15 6.93 -1.27
C ILE A 60 -9.69 7.29 0.13
N ASP A 61 -9.09 8.27 0.80
CA ASP A 61 -9.48 8.73 2.13
C ASP A 61 -10.88 9.36 2.16
N HIS A 62 -11.32 9.97 1.05
CA HIS A 62 -12.68 10.50 0.91
C HIS A 62 -13.74 9.42 0.61
N ARG A 63 -13.36 8.14 0.45
CA ARG A 63 -14.36 7.09 0.24
C ARG A 63 -15.19 6.88 1.51
N PRO A 64 -16.52 6.77 1.41
CA PRO A 64 -17.39 6.67 2.59
C PRO A 64 -17.13 5.42 3.43
N ASP A 65 -16.47 4.40 2.87
CA ASP A 65 -16.24 3.11 3.51
C ASP A 65 -14.79 2.87 3.94
N ILE A 66 -13.87 3.81 3.72
CA ILE A 66 -12.43 3.57 3.91
C ILE A 66 -12.04 3.33 5.37
N HIS A 67 -12.77 3.95 6.31
CA HIS A 67 -12.53 3.81 7.75
C HIS A 67 -13.38 2.71 8.40
N ALA A 68 -14.23 2.02 7.63
CA ALA A 68 -14.98 0.88 8.17
C ALA A 68 -14.06 -0.33 8.33
N VAL A 69 -14.09 -0.94 9.52
CA VAL A 69 -13.41 -2.21 9.77
C VAL A 69 -14.08 -3.31 8.95
N LYS A 70 -13.30 -4.00 8.12
CA LYS A 70 -13.75 -5.11 7.29
C LYS A 70 -12.70 -6.21 7.30
N MET A 71 -13.11 -7.41 7.72
CA MET A 71 -12.23 -8.58 7.69
C MET A 71 -12.24 -9.19 6.30
N PHE A 72 -11.13 -9.01 5.59
CA PHE A 72 -10.81 -9.74 4.37
C PHE A 72 -9.70 -10.73 4.70
N GLY A 73 -9.80 -11.96 4.20
CA GLY A 73 -8.74 -12.95 4.35
C GLY A 73 -7.44 -12.44 3.70
N SER A 74 -6.31 -12.95 4.17
CA SER A 74 -5.00 -12.63 3.62
C SER A 74 -4.31 -13.88 3.09
N ARG A 75 -3.34 -13.72 2.17
CA ARG A 75 -2.42 -14.80 1.79
C ARG A 75 -1.55 -15.29 2.96
N THR A 76 -1.54 -14.57 4.10
CA THR A 76 -0.75 -14.88 5.31
C THR A 76 -1.51 -15.56 6.44
N GLY A 77 -2.83 -15.75 6.33
CA GLY A 77 -3.65 -16.32 7.41
C GLY A 77 -5.15 -16.22 7.13
N PRO A 78 -5.98 -17.05 7.79
CA PRO A 78 -7.38 -17.23 7.42
C PRO A 78 -8.24 -16.00 7.76
N LEU A 79 -9.46 -15.97 7.20
CA LEU A 79 -10.57 -15.14 7.68
C LEU A 79 -10.78 -15.33 9.19
#